data_AF-A0AA92W7C5-F1
#
_entry.id   AF-A0AA92W7C5-F1
#
_cell.length_a   1.000
_cell.length_b   1.000
_cell.length_c   1.000
_cell.angle_alpha   90.00
_cell.angle_beta   90.00
_cell.angle_gamma   90.00
#
_symmetry.space_group_name_H-M   'P 1'
#
loop_
_entity.id
_entity.type
_entity.pdbx_description
1 polymer ?
#
loop_
_entity_poly.entity_id
_entity_poly.type
_entity_poly.pdbx_seq_one_letter_code
_entity_poly.pdbx_strand_id
1 'polypeptide(L)'
;MMQPAAVQAKAKKEAKVVKQLVVLHTNDTHSCVMPINPNLADTATANRGGFLRRVAMISQERKANPDLLLFDSGDFSQGSPYYSLFKGDVEVGLMNEMKYDAATIGNHEFDFGIDNMVRIFKMAKFPIVCSNYDFTGTELANIVKPYTIIKRKGLKIGVFGLCPELAGLVTEANYGCIKYLDPIAKAKEMTEILKKKEKCDVIICISHLGWKIDGIDDSEVAPATRNIDLILGGHSHTYFKQLEYLNNLDGKPVPIDQNGKSAIWVGKMTLDIVKNK
;
A
#
# COMPACT_ATOMS: atom_id res chain seq x y z
N MET A 1 0.15 61.18 -18.68
CA MET A 1 -0.65 59.98 -18.36
C MET A 1 0.09 58.78 -18.91
N MET A 2 0.72 57.97 -18.05
CA MET A 2 1.48 56.78 -18.44
C MET A 2 0.52 55.60 -18.67
N GLN A 3 0.66 54.90 -19.79
CA GLN A 3 0.03 53.59 -20.02
C GLN A 3 0.64 52.53 -19.08
N PRO A 4 -0.17 51.62 -18.51
CA PRO A 4 0.38 50.45 -17.84
C PRO A 4 0.91 49.44 -18.87
N ALA A 5 2.13 48.96 -18.63
CA ALA A 5 2.75 47.89 -19.40
C ALA A 5 1.96 46.59 -19.26
N ALA A 6 1.60 45.99 -20.39
CA ALA A 6 1.01 44.66 -20.44
C ALA A 6 2.03 43.61 -19.95
N VAL A 7 1.81 43.08 -18.76
CA VAL A 7 2.51 41.89 -18.27
C VAL A 7 2.01 40.69 -19.09
N GLN A 8 2.80 40.25 -20.05
CA GLN A 8 2.56 38.96 -20.72
C GLN A 8 2.76 37.85 -19.69
N ALA A 9 1.66 37.28 -19.22
CA ALA A 9 1.67 36.04 -18.47
C ALA A 9 2.30 34.95 -19.35
N LYS A 10 3.50 34.48 -18.98
CA LYS A 10 4.09 33.28 -19.59
C LYS A 10 3.12 32.12 -19.38
N ALA A 11 2.49 31.66 -20.45
CA ALA A 11 1.69 30.45 -20.44
C ALA A 11 2.53 29.30 -19.86
N LYS A 12 2.10 28.74 -18.73
CA LYS A 12 2.65 27.48 -18.21
C LYS A 12 2.42 26.43 -19.29
N LYS A 13 3.50 25.98 -19.93
CA LYS A 13 3.45 24.84 -20.86
C LYS A 13 2.81 23.66 -20.12
N GLU A 14 1.64 23.22 -20.56
CA GLU A 14 1.01 22.02 -20.03
C GLU A 14 1.92 20.82 -20.28
N ALA A 15 2.19 20.06 -19.21
CA ALA A 15 3.02 18.87 -19.28
C ALA A 15 2.27 17.80 -20.08
N LYS A 16 2.90 17.25 -21.13
CA LYS A 16 2.28 16.20 -21.94
C LYS A 16 2.31 14.87 -21.18
N VAL A 17 1.14 14.33 -20.84
CA VAL A 17 0.99 12.96 -20.32
C VAL A 17 1.45 11.98 -21.40
N VAL A 18 2.38 11.10 -21.04
CA VAL A 18 2.99 10.14 -21.99
C VAL A 18 2.52 8.72 -21.70
N LYS A 19 2.21 8.39 -20.45
CA LYS A 19 1.68 7.07 -20.05
C LYS A 19 0.75 7.22 -18.85
N GLN A 20 -0.17 6.25 -18.70
CA GLN A 20 -1.07 6.15 -17.55
C GLN A 20 -0.97 4.78 -16.89
N LEU A 21 -0.80 4.78 -15.57
CA LEU A 21 -0.85 3.59 -14.72
C LEU A 21 -2.14 3.62 -13.91
N VAL A 22 -2.92 2.55 -13.95
CA VAL A 22 -4.07 2.39 -13.07
C VAL A 22 -3.62 1.54 -11.89
N VAL A 23 -3.83 2.05 -10.69
CA VAL A 23 -3.51 1.38 -9.44
C VAL A 23 -4.81 1.13 -8.70
N LEU A 24 -5.02 -0.13 -8.32
CA LEU A 24 -6.01 -0.56 -7.36
C LEU A 24 -5.31 -0.88 -6.06
N HIS A 25 -5.94 -0.58 -4.92
CA HIS A 25 -5.40 -1.03 -3.64
C HIS A 25 -6.46 -1.31 -2.60
N THR A 26 -6.10 -2.20 -1.67
CA THR A 26 -6.85 -2.52 -0.47
C THR A 26 -5.95 -2.38 0.75
N ASN A 27 -6.58 -2.25 1.92
CA ASN A 27 -5.92 -2.23 3.21
C ASN A 27 -6.91 -2.80 4.24
N ASP A 28 -6.39 -3.38 5.33
CA ASP A 28 -7.18 -3.76 6.51
C ASP A 28 -8.39 -4.62 6.16
N THR A 29 -8.20 -5.58 5.24
CA THR A 29 -9.31 -6.39 4.75
C THR A 29 -9.81 -7.38 5.80
N HIS A 30 -8.99 -7.63 6.83
CA HIS A 30 -9.35 -8.30 8.06
C HIS A 30 -10.16 -9.59 7.87
N SER A 31 -9.68 -10.48 7.01
CA SER A 31 -10.35 -11.75 6.75
C SER A 31 -11.85 -11.57 6.40
N CYS A 32 -12.25 -10.46 5.76
CA CYS A 32 -13.64 -10.20 5.37
C CYS A 32 -14.03 -11.07 4.15
N VAL A 33 -14.06 -12.40 4.36
CA VAL A 33 -14.41 -13.46 3.41
C VAL A 33 -15.84 -13.30 2.95
N MET A 34 -16.76 -13.15 3.91
CA MET A 34 -18.18 -12.96 3.66
C MET A 34 -18.55 -11.47 3.71
N PRO A 35 -19.62 -11.05 3.01
CA PRO A 35 -20.18 -9.72 3.19
C PRO A 35 -20.46 -9.40 4.64
N ILE A 36 -20.29 -8.13 5.00
CA ILE A 36 -20.66 -7.60 6.31
C ILE A 36 -22.15 -7.81 6.55
N ASN A 37 -22.54 -8.02 7.82
CA ASN A 37 -23.91 -8.29 8.23
C ASN A 37 -24.90 -7.32 7.52
N PRO A 38 -25.91 -7.84 6.81
CA PRO A 38 -26.87 -7.01 6.08
C PRO A 38 -27.79 -6.18 6.99
N ASN A 39 -27.87 -6.53 8.27
CA ASN A 39 -28.74 -5.89 9.25
C ASN A 39 -28.02 -4.83 10.11
N LEU A 40 -26.82 -4.37 9.70
CA LEU A 40 -26.17 -3.25 10.38
C LEU A 40 -26.98 -1.97 10.21
N ALA A 41 -27.04 -1.16 11.28
CA ALA A 41 -27.69 0.15 11.25
C ALA A 41 -27.04 1.12 10.26
N ASP A 42 -25.72 1.01 10.09
CA ASP A 42 -24.99 1.75 9.06
C ASP A 42 -25.17 1.10 7.68
N THR A 43 -26.16 1.60 6.95
CA THR A 43 -26.50 1.11 5.60
C THR A 43 -25.40 1.36 4.56
N ALA A 44 -24.44 2.24 4.83
CA ALA A 44 -23.31 2.45 3.93
C ALA A 44 -22.36 1.24 3.91
N THR A 45 -22.28 0.51 5.03
CA THR A 45 -21.39 -0.65 5.21
C THR A 45 -22.13 -1.99 5.25
N ALA A 46 -23.43 -1.98 5.59
CA ALA A 46 -24.28 -3.16 5.59
C ALA A 46 -24.27 -3.89 4.24
N ASN A 47 -24.12 -5.23 4.28
CA ASN A 47 -24.06 -6.07 3.09
C ASN A 47 -22.98 -5.67 2.07
N ARG A 48 -21.92 -4.96 2.48
CA ARG A 48 -20.75 -4.64 1.63
C ARG A 48 -19.58 -5.59 1.92
N GLY A 49 -18.46 -5.38 1.22
CA GLY A 49 -17.28 -6.26 1.33
C GLY A 49 -17.53 -7.67 0.79
N GLY A 50 -16.75 -8.61 1.30
CA GLY A 50 -16.75 -10.01 0.89
C GLY A 50 -15.83 -10.26 -0.32
N PHE A 51 -15.06 -11.35 -0.25
CA PHE A 51 -14.07 -11.69 -1.28
C PHE A 51 -14.71 -11.98 -2.64
N LEU A 52 -15.87 -12.64 -2.71
CA LEU A 52 -16.51 -12.95 -4.00
C LEU A 52 -16.78 -11.68 -4.83
N ARG A 53 -17.28 -10.62 -4.19
CA ARG A 53 -17.53 -9.34 -4.87
C ARG A 53 -16.22 -8.67 -5.29
N ARG A 54 -15.21 -8.70 -4.41
CA ARG A 54 -13.89 -8.14 -4.71
C ARG A 54 -13.22 -8.86 -5.89
N VAL A 55 -13.24 -10.20 -5.92
CA VAL A 55 -12.73 -11.01 -7.04
C VAL A 55 -13.45 -10.64 -8.34
N ALA A 56 -14.79 -10.56 -8.33
CA ALA A 56 -15.56 -10.21 -9.51
C ALA A 56 -15.24 -8.79 -10.02
N MET A 57 -15.17 -7.82 -9.11
CA MET A 57 -14.85 -6.42 -9.44
C MET A 57 -13.43 -6.29 -10.01
N ILE A 58 -12.43 -6.88 -9.36
CA ILE A 58 -11.04 -6.86 -9.83
C ILE A 58 -10.90 -7.58 -11.17
N SER A 59 -11.62 -8.68 -11.37
CA SER A 59 -11.66 -9.39 -12.66
C SER A 59 -12.22 -8.49 -13.77
N GLN A 60 -13.29 -7.74 -13.50
CA GLN A 60 -13.86 -6.80 -14.45
C GLN A 60 -12.91 -5.63 -14.77
N GLU A 61 -12.30 -5.04 -13.74
CA GLU A 61 -11.30 -3.97 -13.92
C GLU A 61 -10.10 -4.45 -14.75
N ARG A 62 -9.62 -5.67 -14.49
CA ARG A 62 -8.48 -6.25 -15.23
C ARG A 62 -8.84 -6.63 -16.67
N LYS A 63 -10.11 -6.96 -16.97
CA LYS A 63 -10.57 -7.10 -18.36
C LYS A 63 -10.50 -5.78 -19.11
N ALA A 64 -10.84 -4.66 -18.45
CA ALA A 64 -10.77 -3.34 -19.04
C ALA A 64 -9.32 -2.82 -19.16
N ASN A 65 -8.46 -3.14 -18.19
CA ASN A 65 -7.05 -2.76 -18.20
C ASN A 65 -6.17 -3.92 -17.67
N PRO A 66 -5.67 -4.79 -18.56
CA PRO A 66 -4.85 -5.95 -18.17
C PRO A 66 -3.55 -5.60 -17.46
N ASP A 67 -3.05 -4.37 -17.65
CA ASP A 67 -1.82 -3.84 -17.07
C ASP A 67 -2.06 -3.05 -15.76
N LEU A 68 -3.28 -3.06 -15.21
CA LEU A 68 -3.52 -2.45 -13.90
C LEU A 68 -2.66 -3.11 -12.83
N LEU A 69 -2.29 -2.32 -11.83
CA LEU A 69 -1.58 -2.78 -10.64
C LEU A 69 -2.57 -2.98 -9.50
N LEU A 70 -2.34 -3.98 -8.68
CA LEU A 70 -3.14 -4.26 -7.49
C LEU A 70 -2.24 -4.46 -6.27
N PHE A 71 -2.44 -3.64 -5.23
CA PHE A 71 -1.63 -3.69 -4.01
C PHE A 71 -2.47 -3.90 -2.75
N ASP A 72 -1.87 -4.49 -1.72
CA ASP A 72 -2.46 -4.55 -0.38
C ASP A 72 -1.54 -3.91 0.66
N SER A 73 -2.09 -3.01 1.46
CA SER A 73 -1.33 -2.29 2.49
C SER A 73 -1.31 -2.99 3.85
N GLY A 74 -1.58 -4.29 3.94
CA GLY A 74 -1.44 -5.08 5.18
C GLY A 74 -2.75 -5.26 5.95
N ASP A 75 -2.71 -6.09 7.00
CA ASP A 75 -3.88 -6.56 7.76
C ASP A 75 -4.92 -7.22 6.85
N PHE A 76 -4.46 -8.07 5.92
CA PHE A 76 -5.36 -9.00 5.23
C PHE A 76 -5.75 -10.18 6.14
N SER A 77 -4.93 -10.45 7.15
CA SER A 77 -5.16 -11.42 8.22
C SER A 77 -6.11 -10.90 9.30
N GLN A 78 -6.62 -11.82 10.13
CA GLN A 78 -7.46 -11.60 11.32
C GLN A 78 -8.79 -10.88 11.10
N GLY A 79 -9.86 -11.28 11.80
CA GLY A 79 -11.12 -10.52 11.85
C GLY A 79 -12.37 -11.33 11.55
N SER A 80 -12.22 -12.55 11.02
CA SER A 80 -13.31 -13.50 10.88
C SER A 80 -12.91 -14.91 11.33
N PRO A 81 -13.87 -15.81 11.60
CA PRO A 81 -13.58 -17.21 11.93
C PRO A 81 -12.75 -17.95 10.87
N TYR A 82 -12.74 -17.48 9.60
CA TYR A 82 -11.92 -18.09 8.56
C TYR A 82 -10.43 -18.02 8.91
N TYR A 83 -9.94 -16.86 9.37
CA TYR A 83 -8.54 -16.77 9.80
C TYR A 83 -8.26 -17.65 11.04
N SER A 84 -9.19 -17.71 11.99
CA SER A 84 -9.03 -18.55 13.17
C SER A 84 -8.94 -20.06 12.83
N LEU A 85 -9.72 -20.51 11.85
CA LEU A 85 -9.81 -21.92 11.43
C LEU A 85 -8.73 -22.31 10.42
N PHE A 86 -8.46 -21.46 9.44
CA PHE A 86 -7.60 -21.74 8.28
C PHE A 86 -6.26 -21.01 8.30
N LYS A 87 -6.02 -20.17 9.32
CA LYS A 87 -4.72 -19.56 9.63
C LYS A 87 -4.08 -18.77 8.48
N GLY A 88 -4.88 -18.20 7.57
CA GLY A 88 -4.42 -17.40 6.43
C GLY A 88 -4.54 -18.07 5.06
N ASP A 89 -4.91 -19.36 4.98
CA ASP A 89 -4.98 -20.09 3.71
C ASP A 89 -6.02 -19.50 2.76
N VAL A 90 -7.15 -19.09 3.32
CA VAL A 90 -8.27 -18.52 2.58
C VAL A 90 -7.88 -17.14 2.05
N GLU A 91 -7.30 -16.30 2.90
CA GLU A 91 -6.91 -14.93 2.58
C GLU A 91 -5.85 -14.90 1.48
N VAL A 92 -4.72 -15.58 1.69
CA VAL A 92 -3.63 -15.62 0.72
C VAL A 92 -4.04 -16.37 -0.56
N GLY A 93 -4.80 -17.46 -0.44
CA GLY A 93 -5.33 -18.20 -1.58
C GLY A 93 -6.19 -17.31 -2.48
N LEU A 94 -7.09 -16.50 -1.91
CA LEU A 94 -7.93 -15.60 -2.68
C LEU A 94 -7.15 -14.39 -3.23
N MET A 95 -6.18 -13.86 -2.49
CA MET A 95 -5.26 -12.82 -3.02
C MET A 95 -4.45 -13.34 -4.21
N ASN A 96 -4.04 -14.61 -4.20
CA ASN A 96 -3.39 -15.26 -5.34
C ASN A 96 -4.30 -15.30 -6.57
N GLU A 97 -5.58 -15.67 -6.41
CA GLU A 97 -6.57 -15.67 -7.50
C GLU A 97 -6.81 -14.27 -8.06
N MET A 98 -6.81 -13.25 -7.18
CA MET A 98 -6.88 -11.85 -7.58
C MET A 98 -5.59 -11.33 -8.21
N LYS A 99 -4.49 -12.07 -8.15
CA LYS A 99 -3.15 -11.72 -8.66
C LYS A 99 -2.73 -10.32 -8.19
N TYR A 100 -2.63 -10.14 -6.87
CA TYR A 100 -1.97 -8.95 -6.32
C TYR A 100 -0.55 -8.83 -6.88
N ASP A 101 -0.08 -7.61 -7.11
CA ASP A 101 1.27 -7.33 -7.62
C ASP A 101 2.30 -7.17 -6.48
N ALA A 102 1.86 -6.73 -5.29
CA ALA A 102 2.63 -6.75 -4.04
C ALA A 102 1.72 -6.53 -2.83
N ALA A 103 2.18 -6.91 -1.64
CA ALA A 103 1.55 -6.53 -0.37
C ALA A 103 2.62 -6.16 0.68
N THR A 104 2.24 -5.39 1.70
CA THR A 104 3.07 -5.15 2.89
C THR A 104 2.53 -5.93 4.09
N ILE A 105 3.17 -5.77 5.25
CA ILE A 105 2.84 -6.46 6.49
C ILE A 105 2.11 -5.48 7.41
N GLY A 106 0.95 -5.88 7.91
CA GLY A 106 0.29 -5.23 9.03
C GLY A 106 0.55 -5.97 10.35
N ASN A 107 0.09 -5.40 11.45
CA ASN A 107 0.33 -5.98 12.78
C ASN A 107 -0.40 -7.33 12.95
N HIS A 108 -1.54 -7.55 12.27
CA HIS A 108 -2.33 -8.78 12.42
C HIS A 108 -1.78 -9.98 11.65
N GLU A 109 -0.85 -9.79 10.72
CA GLU A 109 -0.13 -10.91 10.11
C GLU A 109 0.63 -11.73 11.17
N PHE A 110 1.04 -11.09 12.28
CA PHE A 110 1.75 -11.73 13.38
C PHE A 110 0.86 -12.51 14.37
N ASP A 111 -0.47 -12.47 14.24
CA ASP A 111 -1.39 -13.01 15.28
C ASP A 111 -1.19 -14.51 15.60
N PHE A 112 -0.68 -15.29 14.65
CA PHE A 112 -0.32 -16.72 14.84
C PHE A 112 1.19 -16.99 14.83
N GLY A 113 2.00 -15.94 15.03
CA GLY A 113 3.44 -16.02 15.14
C GLY A 113 4.18 -16.20 13.81
N ILE A 114 5.51 -16.11 13.88
CA ILE A 114 6.43 -16.15 12.74
C ILE A 114 6.26 -17.43 11.90
N ASP A 115 6.07 -18.59 12.52
CA ASP A 115 5.97 -19.87 11.80
C ASP A 115 4.75 -19.87 10.86
N ASN A 116 3.61 -19.33 11.31
CA ASN A 116 2.45 -19.20 10.45
C ASN A 116 2.67 -18.14 9.36
N MET A 117 3.29 -17.00 9.68
CA MET A 117 3.64 -15.98 8.68
C MET A 117 4.52 -16.54 7.57
N VAL A 118 5.57 -17.29 7.91
CA VAL A 118 6.45 -17.97 6.96
C VAL A 118 5.63 -18.87 6.03
N ARG A 119 4.73 -19.66 6.60
CA ARG A 119 3.87 -20.59 5.85
C ARG A 119 2.99 -19.85 4.84
N ILE A 120 2.26 -18.83 5.28
CA ILE A 120 1.34 -18.10 4.39
C ILE A 120 2.08 -17.22 3.38
N PHE A 121 3.25 -16.67 3.72
CA PHE A 121 4.05 -15.89 2.76
C PHE A 121 4.72 -16.77 1.71
N LYS A 122 5.08 -18.02 2.02
CA LYS A 122 5.49 -19.00 1.01
C LYS A 122 4.35 -19.41 0.07
N MET A 123 3.10 -19.32 0.53
CA MET A 123 1.93 -19.57 -0.33
C MET A 123 1.62 -18.39 -1.26
N ALA A 124 2.07 -17.18 -0.93
CA ALA A 124 1.82 -15.99 -1.74
C ALA A 124 2.53 -16.09 -3.10
N LYS A 125 1.78 -15.84 -4.18
CA LYS A 125 2.27 -15.74 -5.57
C LYS A 125 2.66 -14.32 -5.95
N PHE A 126 2.77 -13.46 -4.95
CA PHE A 126 3.12 -12.04 -5.05
C PHE A 126 4.14 -11.71 -3.96
N PRO A 127 5.03 -10.73 -4.20
CA PRO A 127 6.02 -10.35 -3.22
C PRO A 127 5.37 -9.67 -2.00
N ILE A 128 5.81 -10.08 -0.81
CA ILE A 128 5.60 -9.31 0.42
C ILE A 128 6.79 -8.38 0.60
N VAL A 129 6.54 -7.08 0.76
CA VAL A 129 7.57 -6.08 0.97
C VAL A 129 7.50 -5.42 2.34
N CYS A 130 8.64 -5.28 3.00
CA CYS A 130 8.79 -4.55 4.25
C CYS A 130 10.25 -4.10 4.36
N SER A 131 10.47 -2.79 4.45
CA SER A 131 11.81 -2.21 4.49
C SER A 131 12.29 -1.87 5.89
N ASN A 132 11.39 -1.79 6.88
CA ASN A 132 11.67 -1.29 8.22
C ASN A 132 11.53 -2.33 9.34
N TYR A 133 11.56 -3.62 8.98
CA TYR A 133 11.82 -4.70 9.93
C TYR A 133 13.14 -5.40 9.60
N ASP A 134 13.94 -5.68 10.63
CA ASP A 134 15.07 -6.59 10.54
C ASP A 134 14.62 -8.01 10.89
N PHE A 135 14.62 -8.88 9.88
CA PHE A 135 14.21 -10.28 10.00
C PHE A 135 15.39 -11.22 10.32
N THR A 136 16.59 -10.70 10.60
CA THR A 136 17.79 -11.50 10.87
C THR A 136 17.53 -12.53 11.97
N GLY A 137 17.86 -13.80 11.69
CA GLY A 137 17.62 -14.92 12.61
C GLY A 137 16.24 -15.57 12.45
N THR A 138 15.43 -15.15 11.49
CA THR A 138 14.14 -15.77 11.14
C THR A 138 14.15 -16.27 9.69
N GLU A 139 13.27 -17.21 9.35
CA GLU A 139 13.12 -17.64 7.96
C GLU A 139 12.53 -16.55 7.04
N LEU A 140 11.84 -15.55 7.62
CA LEU A 140 11.28 -14.41 6.89
C LEU A 140 12.35 -13.59 6.16
N ALA A 141 13.61 -13.61 6.61
CA ALA A 141 14.72 -12.91 5.95
C ALA A 141 14.94 -13.37 4.49
N ASN A 142 14.51 -14.58 4.14
CA ASN A 142 14.61 -15.11 2.77
C ASN A 142 13.32 -14.93 1.94
N ILE A 143 12.24 -14.48 2.58
CA ILE A 143 10.89 -14.45 2.00
C ILE A 143 10.47 -13.00 1.75
N VAL A 144 10.60 -12.15 2.76
CA VAL A 144 10.21 -10.74 2.74
C VAL A 144 11.34 -9.92 2.12
N LYS A 145 10.99 -9.03 1.19
CA LYS A 145 11.96 -8.16 0.51
C LYS A 145 11.78 -6.72 0.98
N PRO A 146 12.84 -5.89 1.03
CA PRO A 146 12.65 -4.47 1.34
C PRO A 146 11.83 -3.74 0.26
N TYR A 147 11.97 -4.16 -1.00
CA TYR A 147 11.24 -3.63 -2.14
C TYR A 147 11.13 -4.67 -3.26
N THR A 148 10.28 -4.39 -4.24
CA THR A 148 10.19 -5.10 -5.51
C THR A 148 10.17 -4.12 -6.68
N ILE A 149 10.50 -4.62 -7.87
CA ILE A 149 10.47 -3.84 -9.12
C ILE A 149 9.47 -4.50 -10.06
N ILE A 150 8.45 -3.73 -10.45
CA ILE A 150 7.42 -4.17 -11.38
C ILE A 150 7.62 -3.43 -12.71
N LYS A 151 7.53 -4.17 -13.83
CA LYS A 151 7.57 -3.60 -15.17
C LYS A 151 6.17 -3.63 -15.78
N ARG A 152 5.60 -2.46 -16.08
CA ARG A 152 4.29 -2.31 -16.74
C ARG A 152 4.35 -1.18 -17.74
N LYS A 153 3.73 -1.36 -18.92
CA LYS A 153 3.69 -0.34 -19.98
C LYS A 153 5.06 0.29 -20.30
N GLY A 154 6.13 -0.48 -20.18
CA GLY A 154 7.52 -0.02 -20.37
C GLY A 154 7.98 1.02 -19.34
N LEU A 155 7.43 1.02 -18.13
CA LEU A 155 7.89 1.78 -16.96
C LEU A 155 8.50 0.80 -15.95
N LYS A 156 9.53 1.24 -15.23
CA LYS A 156 10.08 0.54 -14.06
C LYS A 156 9.49 1.16 -12.79
N ILE A 157 8.69 0.38 -12.07
CA ILE A 157 7.94 0.83 -10.89
C ILE A 157 8.57 0.17 -9.66
N GLY A 158 9.16 0.99 -8.79
CA GLY A 158 9.68 0.55 -7.50
C GLY A 158 8.57 0.54 -6.46
N VAL A 159 8.40 -0.55 -5.75
CA VAL A 159 7.41 -0.67 -4.66
C VAL A 159 8.12 -1.13 -3.40
N PHE A 160 8.01 -0.36 -2.31
CA PHE A 160 8.59 -0.72 -1.01
C PHE A 160 7.53 -0.64 0.10
N GLY A 161 7.79 -1.37 1.19
CA GLY A 161 6.86 -1.47 2.32
C GLY A 161 7.34 -0.74 3.57
N LEU A 162 6.41 -0.16 4.33
CA LEU A 162 6.62 0.32 5.70
C LEU A 162 5.54 -0.27 6.60
N CYS A 163 5.91 -0.70 7.80
CA CYS A 163 5.06 -1.46 8.74
C CYS A 163 5.17 -0.85 10.14
N PRO A 164 4.16 -0.97 11.03
CA PRO A 164 4.10 -0.22 12.29
C PRO A 164 5.06 -0.78 13.35
N GLU A 165 5.28 -0.06 14.44
CA GLU A 165 6.02 -0.61 15.58
C GLU A 165 5.22 -1.74 16.25
N LEU A 166 5.83 -2.92 16.42
CA LEU A 166 5.13 -4.10 16.92
C LEU A 166 4.90 -4.07 18.44
N ALA A 167 5.78 -3.39 19.18
CA ALA A 167 5.69 -3.29 20.63
C ALA A 167 4.40 -2.54 21.01
N GLY A 168 3.54 -3.19 21.80
CA GLY A 168 2.25 -2.65 22.21
C GLY A 168 1.09 -2.95 21.24
N LEU A 169 1.37 -3.36 20.00
CA LEU A 169 0.36 -3.80 19.02
C LEU A 169 0.25 -5.32 18.92
N VAL A 170 1.37 -6.02 19.07
CA VAL A 170 1.48 -7.47 18.91
C VAL A 170 2.04 -8.08 20.19
N THR A 171 1.61 -9.29 20.52
CA THR A 171 2.21 -10.05 21.64
C THR A 171 3.68 -10.34 21.33
N GLU A 172 4.59 -10.06 22.26
CA GLU A 172 6.04 -10.19 22.06
C GLU A 172 6.48 -11.58 21.57
N ALA A 173 5.85 -12.63 22.10
CA ALA A 173 6.09 -14.01 21.69
C ALA A 173 5.81 -14.28 20.19
N ASN A 174 4.97 -13.46 19.55
CA ASN A 174 4.57 -13.65 18.16
C ASN A 174 5.52 -13.00 17.15
N TYR A 175 6.31 -11.98 17.54
CA TYR A 175 7.30 -11.35 16.65
C TYR A 175 8.76 -11.56 17.08
N GLY A 176 9.00 -12.03 18.31
CA GLY A 176 10.29 -12.53 18.76
C GLY A 176 11.45 -11.56 18.51
N CYS A 177 12.45 -11.99 17.75
CA CYS A 177 13.68 -11.23 17.53
C CYS A 177 13.59 -10.16 16.42
N ILE A 178 12.42 -10.00 15.78
CA ILE A 178 12.25 -9.01 14.71
C ILE A 178 12.39 -7.60 15.30
N LYS A 179 13.26 -6.79 14.68
CA LYS A 179 13.52 -5.42 15.15
C LYS A 179 12.80 -4.42 14.28
N TYR A 180 12.14 -3.48 14.91
CA TYR A 180 11.62 -2.29 14.26
C TYR A 180 12.76 -1.29 13.98
N LEU A 181 12.78 -0.76 12.77
CA LEU A 181 13.73 0.26 12.32
C LEU A 181 12.97 1.55 12.00
N ASP A 182 13.63 2.70 12.17
CA ASP A 182 13.02 4.01 11.89
C ASP A 182 12.45 4.07 10.45
N PRO A 183 11.12 4.20 10.29
CA PRO A 183 10.48 4.14 8.98
C PRO A 183 10.88 5.31 8.08
N ILE A 184 11.16 6.50 8.63
CA ILE A 184 11.58 7.67 7.84
C ILE A 184 12.98 7.43 7.25
N ALA A 185 13.93 6.94 8.03
CA ALA A 185 15.27 6.59 7.57
C ALA A 185 15.21 5.50 6.50
N LYS A 186 14.39 4.46 6.70
CA LYS A 186 14.22 3.39 5.70
C LYS A 186 13.52 3.88 4.43
N ALA A 187 12.53 4.76 4.53
CA ALA A 187 11.90 5.37 3.36
C ALA A 187 12.90 6.22 2.54
N LYS A 188 13.76 7.01 3.21
CA LYS A 188 14.84 7.76 2.55
C LYS A 188 15.82 6.83 1.85
N GLU A 189 16.22 5.74 2.49
CA GLU A 189 17.10 4.74 1.87
C GLU A 189 16.45 4.08 0.65
N MET A 190 15.19 3.64 0.76
CA MET A 190 14.48 2.97 -0.33
C MET A 190 14.28 3.89 -1.53
N THR A 191 13.89 5.14 -1.30
CA THR A 191 13.70 6.11 -2.38
C THR A 191 15.02 6.43 -3.11
N GLU A 192 16.13 6.50 -2.38
CA GLU A 192 17.46 6.67 -2.97
C GLU A 192 17.89 5.45 -3.81
N ILE A 193 17.72 4.23 -3.29
CA ILE A 193 18.00 2.99 -4.02
C ILE A 193 17.13 2.91 -5.29
N LEU A 194 15.82 3.05 -5.13
CA LEU A 194 14.86 2.90 -6.22
C LEU A 194 15.08 3.96 -7.30
N LYS A 195 15.37 5.21 -6.92
CA LYS A 195 15.57 6.28 -7.89
C LYS A 195 16.95 6.25 -8.53
N LYS A 196 18.02 6.12 -7.75
CA LYS A 196 19.40 6.32 -8.23
C LYS A 196 20.05 5.04 -8.71
N LYS A 197 19.84 3.91 -8.03
CA LYS A 197 20.45 2.63 -8.39
C LYS A 197 19.58 1.87 -9.38
N GLU A 198 18.30 1.69 -9.04
CA GLU A 198 17.38 0.91 -9.86
C GLU A 198 16.81 1.70 -11.04
N LYS A 199 16.92 3.03 -11.02
CA LYS A 199 16.41 3.92 -12.08
C LYS A 199 14.91 3.74 -12.30
N CYS A 200 14.14 3.62 -11.22
CA CYS A 200 12.69 3.55 -11.29
C CYS A 200 12.10 4.87 -11.77
N ASP A 201 11.13 4.76 -12.68
CA ASP A 201 10.36 5.89 -13.20
C ASP A 201 9.36 6.38 -12.16
N VAL A 202 8.75 5.43 -11.43
CA VAL A 202 7.72 5.64 -10.41
C VAL A 202 8.11 4.89 -9.13
N ILE A 203 7.91 5.51 -7.97
CA ILE A 203 8.13 4.90 -6.65
C ILE A 203 6.84 4.96 -5.85
N ILE A 204 6.32 3.79 -5.46
CA ILE A 204 5.12 3.62 -4.64
C ILE A 204 5.52 3.08 -3.27
N CYS A 205 5.04 3.71 -2.21
CA CYS A 205 5.11 3.18 -0.85
C CYS A 205 3.79 2.49 -0.52
N ILE A 206 3.82 1.22 -0.15
CA ILE A 206 2.68 0.54 0.48
C ILE A 206 2.92 0.50 1.98
N SER A 207 2.14 1.25 2.73
CA SER A 207 2.40 1.57 4.13
C SER A 207 1.29 1.04 5.03
N HIS A 208 1.69 0.44 6.15
CA HIS A 208 0.81 0.07 7.24
C HIS A 208 1.14 0.87 8.51
N LEU A 209 1.63 2.11 8.36
CA LEU A 209 1.98 2.96 9.51
C LEU A 209 0.78 3.70 10.10
N GLY A 210 -0.31 3.86 9.36
CA GLY A 210 -1.46 4.64 9.81
C GLY A 210 -1.46 6.09 9.32
N TRP A 211 -2.44 6.86 9.80
CA TRP A 211 -2.66 8.24 9.40
C TRP A 211 -3.17 9.09 10.57
N LYS A 212 -2.41 10.12 10.94
CA LYS A 212 -2.65 11.02 12.08
C LYS A 212 -2.91 10.25 13.38
N ILE A 213 -2.04 9.29 13.66
CA ILE A 213 -2.05 8.50 14.89
C ILE A 213 -0.77 8.75 15.71
N ASP A 214 -0.72 8.22 16.93
CA ASP A 214 0.47 8.35 17.77
C ASP A 214 1.64 7.53 17.18
N GLY A 215 2.85 8.11 17.21
CA GLY A 215 4.05 7.52 16.61
C GLY A 215 4.29 7.99 15.17
N ILE A 216 5.21 7.35 14.46
CA ILE A 216 5.54 7.73 13.08
C ILE A 216 4.52 7.11 12.13
N ASP A 217 3.85 7.96 11.35
CA ASP A 217 2.81 7.58 10.41
C ASP A 217 3.04 8.16 8.99
N ASP A 218 2.10 7.91 8.06
CA ASP A 218 2.20 8.39 6.68
C ASP A 218 2.22 9.92 6.56
N SER A 219 1.62 10.62 7.53
CA SER A 219 1.60 12.08 7.58
C SER A 219 2.95 12.69 8.02
N GLU A 220 3.79 11.89 8.67
CA GLU A 220 5.18 12.25 9.00
C GLU A 220 6.17 11.78 7.92
N VAL A 221 5.95 10.60 7.32
CA VAL A 221 6.83 10.04 6.28
C VAL A 221 6.81 10.86 4.99
N ALA A 222 5.63 11.25 4.50
CA ALA A 222 5.50 12.00 3.26
C ALA A 222 6.33 13.32 3.26
N PRO A 223 6.21 14.20 4.26
CA PRO A 223 6.99 15.44 4.30
C PRO A 223 8.48 15.23 4.60
N ALA A 224 8.85 14.11 5.21
CA ALA A 224 10.24 13.81 5.57
C ALA A 224 11.06 13.13 4.45
N THR A 225 10.48 12.86 3.28
CA THR A 225 11.12 12.06 2.21
C THR A 225 11.24 12.83 0.89
N ARG A 226 11.76 12.14 -0.15
CA ARG A 226 11.85 12.60 -1.54
C ARG A 226 11.47 11.46 -2.47
N ASN A 227 11.11 11.79 -3.71
CA ASN A 227 10.92 10.83 -4.81
C ASN A 227 9.78 9.80 -4.65
N ILE A 228 9.04 9.78 -3.55
CA ILE A 228 7.81 8.98 -3.46
C ILE A 228 6.75 9.66 -4.34
N ASP A 229 6.17 8.90 -5.27
CA ASP A 229 5.15 9.39 -6.20
C ASP A 229 3.73 9.06 -5.72
N LEU A 230 3.58 8.09 -4.81
CA LEU A 230 2.31 7.66 -4.22
C LEU A 230 2.53 6.91 -2.90
N ILE A 231 1.70 7.19 -1.89
CA ILE A 231 1.60 6.40 -0.67
C ILE A 231 0.22 5.74 -0.61
N LEU A 232 0.20 4.44 -0.36
CA LEU A 232 -1.01 3.63 -0.18
C LEU A 232 -1.03 3.15 1.27
N GLY A 233 -1.83 3.79 2.11
CA GLY A 233 -1.85 3.58 3.57
C GLY A 233 -2.75 2.42 4.04
N GLY A 234 -2.66 2.14 5.35
CA GLY A 234 -3.42 1.12 6.08
C GLY A 234 -3.45 1.41 7.59
N HIS A 235 -3.73 0.41 8.42
CA HIS A 235 -3.66 0.42 9.90
C HIS A 235 -4.73 1.26 10.61
N SER A 236 -4.83 2.55 10.29
CA SER A 236 -5.72 3.50 10.97
C SER A 236 -7.21 3.34 10.60
N HIS A 237 -7.52 2.48 9.63
CA HIS A 237 -8.84 2.30 9.01
C HIS A 237 -9.45 3.61 8.48
N THR A 238 -8.59 4.58 8.12
CA THR A 238 -9.05 5.87 7.63
C THR A 238 -9.65 5.71 6.23
N TYR A 239 -10.84 6.27 6.02
CA TYR A 239 -11.48 6.30 4.70
C TYR A 239 -11.36 7.70 4.11
N PHE A 240 -10.51 7.83 3.08
CA PHE A 240 -10.41 9.06 2.32
C PHE A 240 -11.44 9.10 1.20
N LYS A 241 -12.21 10.20 1.15
CA LYS A 241 -13.16 10.45 0.05
C LYS A 241 -12.46 11.00 -1.21
N GLN A 242 -11.26 11.53 -1.03
CA GLN A 242 -10.40 12.10 -2.06
C GLN A 242 -8.94 11.89 -1.63
N LEU A 243 -8.01 11.89 -2.58
CA LEU A 243 -6.58 11.83 -2.25
C LEU A 243 -6.19 12.97 -1.30
N GLU A 244 -5.44 12.62 -0.27
CA GLU A 244 -4.73 13.59 0.56
C GLU A 244 -3.39 13.92 -0.08
N TYR A 245 -2.89 15.14 0.15
CA TYR A 245 -1.63 15.59 -0.42
C TYR A 245 -0.76 16.25 0.63
N LEU A 246 0.48 15.79 0.75
CA LEU A 246 1.50 16.39 1.61
C LEU A 246 2.74 16.73 0.79
N ASN A 247 3.32 17.89 1.05
CA ASN A 247 4.54 18.30 0.34
C ASN A 247 5.76 17.60 0.93
N ASN A 248 6.52 16.92 0.08
CA ASN A 248 7.79 16.32 0.46
C ASN A 248 8.89 17.37 0.67
N LEU A 249 10.12 16.92 0.97
CA LEU A 249 11.24 17.83 1.24
C LEU A 249 11.68 18.71 0.05
N ASP A 250 11.21 18.43 -1.18
CA ASP A 250 11.42 19.28 -2.37
C ASP A 250 10.22 20.19 -2.66
N GLY A 251 9.23 20.24 -1.76
CA GLY A 251 7.99 21.00 -1.94
C GLY A 251 7.05 20.40 -2.99
N LYS A 252 7.28 19.15 -3.42
CA LYS A 252 6.40 18.47 -4.38
C LYS A 252 5.26 17.77 -3.65
N PRO A 253 4.00 17.90 -4.11
CA PRO A 253 2.87 17.22 -3.49
C PRO A 253 2.96 15.71 -3.73
N VAL A 254 2.86 14.92 -2.66
CA VAL A 254 2.79 13.46 -2.68
C VAL A 254 1.34 13.06 -2.39
N PRO A 255 0.65 12.38 -3.33
CA PRO A 255 -0.68 11.85 -3.08
C PRO A 255 -0.62 10.66 -2.10
N ILE A 256 -1.56 10.62 -1.17
CA ILE A 256 -1.77 9.55 -0.19
C ILE A 256 -3.22 9.08 -0.28
N ASP A 257 -3.44 7.76 -0.22
CA ASP A 257 -4.77 7.17 -0.20
C ASP A 257 -4.94 6.08 0.87
N GLN A 258 -6.16 5.91 1.39
CA GLN A 258 -6.54 4.82 2.30
C GLN A 258 -8.05 4.56 2.24
N ASN A 259 -8.47 3.30 2.24
CA ASN A 259 -9.82 2.89 1.83
C ASN A 259 -10.71 2.37 2.97
N GLY A 260 -10.50 2.81 4.21
CA GLY A 260 -11.23 2.28 5.35
C GLY A 260 -10.75 0.88 5.71
N LYS A 261 -11.67 -0.09 5.77
CA LYS A 261 -11.37 -1.49 6.10
C LYS A 261 -12.35 -2.49 5.50
N SER A 262 -12.08 -3.78 5.71
CA SER A 262 -12.94 -4.91 5.30
C SER A 262 -13.16 -5.01 3.78
N ALA A 263 -12.34 -4.33 2.99
CA ALA A 263 -12.50 -4.17 1.54
C ALA A 263 -13.93 -3.76 1.13
N ILE A 264 -14.61 -2.95 1.96
CA ILE A 264 -15.88 -2.31 1.59
C ILE A 264 -15.65 -1.43 0.37
N TRP A 265 -14.53 -0.70 0.38
CA TRP A 265 -14.03 0.12 -0.70
C TRP A 265 -12.71 -0.48 -1.22
N VAL A 266 -12.47 -0.29 -2.52
CA VAL A 266 -11.18 -0.56 -3.16
C VAL A 266 -10.77 0.73 -3.83
N GLY A 267 -9.60 1.26 -3.44
CA GLY A 267 -9.09 2.50 -4.00
C GLY A 267 -8.74 2.28 -5.47
N LYS A 268 -9.11 3.23 -6.32
CA LYS A 268 -8.78 3.22 -7.76
C LYS A 268 -8.27 4.58 -8.16
N MET A 269 -7.05 4.62 -8.67
CA MET A 269 -6.38 5.84 -9.09
C MET A 269 -5.67 5.65 -10.41
N THR A 270 -5.55 6.75 -11.15
CA THR A 270 -4.79 6.81 -12.40
C THR A 270 -3.64 7.77 -12.22
N LEU A 271 -2.41 7.27 -12.35
CA LEU A 271 -1.20 8.06 -12.28
C LEU A 271 -0.80 8.45 -13.69
N ASP A 272 -0.82 9.75 -13.95
CA ASP A 272 -0.37 10.37 -15.19
C ASP A 272 1.15 10.57 -15.17
N ILE A 273 1.86 9.83 -16.01
CA ILE A 273 3.30 9.95 -16.13
C ILE A 273 3.61 11.01 -17.18
N VAL A 274 4.07 12.15 -16.69
CA VAL A 274 4.47 13.30 -17.51
C VAL A 274 5.96 13.23 -17.84
N LYS A 275 6.31 13.46 -19.11
CA LYS A 275 7.72 13.62 -19.51
C LYS A 275 8.02 15.11 -19.50
N ASN A 276 8.81 15.56 -18.52
CA ASN A 276 9.37 16.91 -18.57
C ASN A 276 10.33 16.98 -19.75
N LYS A 277 10.10 17.95 -20.65
CA LYS A 277 10.99 18.23 -21.78
C LYS A 277 12.29 18.87 -21.31
#